data_AF-A0A1M5D2N1-F1
#
_entry.id   AF-A0A1M5D2N1-F1
#
_cell.length_a   1.000
_cell.length_b   1.000
_cell.length_c   1.000
_cell.angle_alpha   90.00
_cell.angle_beta   90.00
_cell.angle_gamma   90.00
#
_symmetry.space_group_name_H-M   'P 1'
#
loop_
_entity.id
_entity.type
_entity.pdbx_description
1 polymer ?
#
loop_
_entity_poly.entity_id
_entity_poly.type
_entity_poly.pdbx_seq_one_letter_code
_entity_poly.pdbx_strand_id
1 'polypeptide(L)'
;MSLRAFIHDFYENAINGKAKTRALLEPFVADETLLEHVDSFEAGFPLYRVAIEDIVEEGNRIVLRARFHGTHTGNFNGIPASGRTVEVPFMMMYHIEDGKIVQHWLFADTMDLLTQMGMMKRPEAQAAV
;
A
#
# COMPACT_ATOMS: atom_id res chain seq x y z
N MET A 1 -12.11 -2.33 20.10
CA MET A 1 -12.36 -2.05 18.68
C MET A 1 -12.29 -3.38 17.93
N SER A 2 -13.11 -3.64 16.90
CA SER A 2 -12.93 -4.83 16.07
C SER A 2 -11.70 -4.68 15.17
N LEU A 3 -11.12 -5.79 14.69
CA LEU A 3 -9.99 -5.74 13.76
C LEU A 3 -10.38 -5.01 12.46
N ARG A 4 -11.58 -5.26 11.92
CA ARG A 4 -12.13 -4.49 10.79
C ARG A 4 -12.08 -2.99 11.02
N ALA A 5 -12.62 -2.53 12.15
CA ALA A 5 -12.71 -1.12 12.45
C ALA A 5 -11.30 -0.52 12.62
N PHE A 6 -10.38 -1.25 13.26
CA PHE A 6 -8.98 -0.85 13.38
C PHE A 6 -8.30 -0.66 12.01
N ILE A 7 -8.46 -1.60 11.08
CA ILE A 7 -7.87 -1.48 9.74
C ILE A 7 -8.49 -0.34 8.92
N HIS A 8 -9.81 -0.14 9.00
CA HIS A 8 -10.42 1.03 8.36
C HIS A 8 -9.88 2.34 8.94
N ASP A 9 -9.76 2.43 10.26
CA ASP A 9 -9.18 3.59 10.94
C ASP A 9 -7.72 3.82 10.52
N PHE A 10 -6.90 2.77 10.44
CA PHE A 10 -5.54 2.87 9.94
C PHE A 10 -5.49 3.46 8.51
N TYR A 11 -6.28 2.93 7.57
CA TYR A 11 -6.24 3.42 6.20
C TYR A 11 -6.86 4.82 6.05
N GLU A 12 -7.96 5.12 6.73
CA GLU A 12 -8.61 6.43 6.66
C GLU A 12 -7.79 7.50 7.38
N ASN A 13 -7.27 7.17 8.57
CA ASN A 13 -6.71 8.15 9.46
C ASN A 13 -5.19 8.22 9.49
N ALA A 14 -4.47 7.22 8.99
CA ALA A 14 -3.02 7.25 8.89
C ALA A 14 -2.51 7.20 7.44
N ILE A 15 -3.23 6.56 6.52
CA ILE A 15 -2.76 6.39 5.14
C ILE A 15 -3.35 7.42 4.16
N ASN A 16 -4.65 7.41 3.94
CA ASN A 16 -5.25 7.97 2.74
C ASN A 16 -5.18 9.51 2.67
N GLY A 17 -4.36 10.02 1.74
CA GLY A 17 -4.25 11.46 1.49
C GLY A 17 -3.56 12.25 2.60
N LYS A 18 -2.79 11.57 3.45
CA LYS A 18 -2.05 12.18 4.57
C LYS A 18 -0.55 11.97 4.37
N ALA A 19 0.26 12.92 4.82
CA ALA A 19 1.70 12.73 4.91
C ALA A 19 2.00 11.66 5.96
N LYS A 20 2.73 10.60 5.59
CA LYS A 20 2.95 9.41 6.43
C LYS A 20 4.04 9.62 7.47
N THR A 21 3.85 10.56 8.38
CA THR A 21 4.85 10.80 9.42
C THR A 21 4.91 9.62 10.40
N ARG A 22 6.10 9.39 10.97
CA ARG A 22 6.29 8.36 12.00
C ARG A 22 5.29 8.50 13.16
N ALA A 23 5.08 9.72 13.66
CA ALA A 23 4.12 10.01 14.72
C ALA A 23 2.66 9.67 14.34
N LEU A 24 2.31 9.71 13.05
CA LEU A 24 0.99 9.33 12.56
C LEU A 24 0.82 7.80 12.49
N LEU A 25 1.90 7.06 12.20
CA LEU A 25 1.87 5.61 11.99
C LEU A 25 2.12 4.79 13.26
N GLU A 26 2.98 5.26 14.17
CA GLU A 26 3.35 4.56 15.41
C GLU A 26 2.19 4.12 16.31
N PRO A 27 1.04 4.83 16.37
CA PRO A 27 -0.14 4.34 17.07
C PRO A 27 -0.70 3.05 16.47
N PHE A 28 -0.52 2.82 15.16
CA PHE A 28 -1.08 1.69 14.41
C PHE A 28 -0.07 0.58 14.10
N VAL A 29 1.22 0.90 13.98
CA VAL A 29 2.23 -0.01 13.43
C VAL A 29 3.39 -0.17 14.40
N ALA A 30 3.76 -1.42 14.69
CA ALA A 30 4.98 -1.80 15.40
C ALA A 30 5.98 -2.54 14.48
N ASP A 31 5.52 -3.04 13.33
CA ASP A 31 6.37 -3.64 12.31
C ASP A 31 7.24 -2.58 11.61
N GLU A 32 8.54 -2.55 11.93
CA GLU A 32 9.49 -1.62 11.32
C GLU A 32 9.60 -1.77 9.80
N THR A 33 9.47 -2.99 9.27
CA THR A 33 9.57 -3.22 7.83
C THR A 33 8.36 -2.66 7.07
N LEU A 34 7.19 -2.63 7.72
CA LEU A 34 6.01 -1.96 7.18
C LEU A 34 6.19 -0.44 7.19
N LEU A 35 6.81 0.11 8.24
CA LEU A 35 7.08 1.55 8.34
C LEU A 35 8.04 2.01 7.24
N GLU A 36 9.14 1.28 7.03
CA GLU A 36 10.09 1.54 5.93
C GLU A 36 9.42 1.43 4.55
N HIS A 37 8.54 0.44 4.38
CA HIS A 37 7.77 0.28 3.14
C HIS A 37 6.87 1.49 2.88
N VAL A 38 6.13 1.94 3.90
CA VAL A 38 5.24 3.11 3.81
C VAL A 38 6.04 4.38 3.50
N ASP A 39 7.20 4.56 4.12
CA ASP A 39 8.10 5.70 3.86
C ASP A 39 8.59 5.72 2.40
N SER A 40 9.01 4.57 1.86
CA SER A 40 9.45 4.45 0.46
C SER A 40 8.32 4.79 -0.53
N PHE A 41 7.10 4.31 -0.26
CA PHE A 41 5.94 4.62 -1.09
C PHE A 41 5.51 6.09 -0.97
N GLU A 42 5.56 6.70 0.21
CA GLU A 42 5.25 8.13 0.38
C GLU A 42 6.30 9.01 -0.31
N ALA A 43 7.58 8.60 -0.32
CA ALA A 43 8.63 9.32 -1.03
C ALA A 43 8.42 9.30 -2.56
N GLY A 44 7.95 8.19 -3.13
CA GLY A 44 7.65 8.08 -4.56
C GLY A 44 6.30 8.69 -4.95
N PHE A 45 5.29 8.48 -4.12
CA PHE A 45 3.89 8.81 -4.37
C PHE A 45 3.29 9.59 -3.19
N PRO A 46 3.72 10.83 -2.92
CA PRO A 46 3.21 11.62 -1.80
C PRO A 46 1.69 11.65 -1.76
N LEU A 47 1.13 11.49 -0.56
CA LEU A 47 -0.32 11.52 -0.29
C LEU A 47 -1.12 10.45 -1.05
N TYR A 48 -0.51 9.32 -1.41
CA TYR A 48 -1.23 8.22 -2.04
C TYR A 48 -2.43 7.75 -1.22
N ARG A 49 -3.33 7.03 -1.89
CA ARG A 49 -4.53 6.45 -1.30
C ARG A 49 -4.61 4.97 -1.60
N VAL A 50 -5.31 4.26 -0.72
CA VAL A 50 -5.64 2.85 -0.82
C VAL A 50 -7.15 2.70 -0.71
N ALA A 51 -7.73 1.97 -1.65
CA ALA A 51 -9.13 1.56 -1.63
C ALA A 51 -9.20 0.06 -1.30
N ILE A 52 -9.73 -0.29 -0.13
CA ILE A 52 -10.01 -1.68 0.23
C ILE A 52 -11.19 -2.19 -0.59
N GLU A 53 -10.98 -3.27 -1.33
CA GLU A 53 -12.01 -3.92 -2.16
C GLU A 53 -12.65 -5.12 -1.47
N ASP A 54 -11.88 -5.84 -0.66
CA ASP A 54 -12.34 -7.00 0.10
C ASP A 54 -11.48 -7.21 1.34
N ILE A 55 -12.08 -7.79 2.39
CA ILE A 55 -11.41 -8.01 3.67
C ILE A 55 -11.98 -9.22 4.42
N VAL A 56 -11.08 -10.08 4.88
CA VAL A 56 -11.36 -11.28 5.66
C VAL A 56 -10.59 -11.22 6.98
N GLU A 57 -11.25 -11.62 8.05
CA GLU A 57 -10.72 -11.64 9.43
C GLU A 57 -10.70 -13.06 9.96
N GLU A 58 -9.57 -13.49 10.52
CA GLU A 58 -9.46 -14.76 11.23
C GLU A 58 -8.56 -14.58 12.46
N GLY A 59 -9.14 -14.77 13.66
CA GLY A 59 -8.42 -14.56 14.91
C GLY A 59 -7.90 -13.13 15.03
N ASN A 60 -6.58 -12.99 15.07
CA ASN A 60 -5.88 -11.71 15.15
C ASN A 60 -5.23 -11.29 13.82
N ARG A 61 -5.68 -11.86 12.70
CA ARG A 61 -5.17 -11.59 11.37
C ARG A 61 -6.25 -11.01 10.48
N ILE A 62 -5.81 -10.14 9.58
CA ILE A 62 -6.61 -9.61 8.49
C ILE A 62 -5.91 -9.91 7.18
N VAL A 63 -6.68 -10.33 6.18
CA VAL A 63 -6.27 -10.33 4.78
C VAL A 63 -7.17 -9.34 4.05
N LEU A 64 -6.58 -8.46 3.26
CA LEU A 64 -7.32 -7.54 2.40
C LEU A 64 -6.81 -7.60 0.96
N ARG A 65 -7.74 -7.40 0.04
CA ARG A 65 -7.46 -7.06 -1.35
C ARG A 65 -7.82 -5.60 -1.54
N ALA A 66 -6.93 -4.84 -2.16
CA ALA A 66 -7.09 -3.41 -2.31
C ALA A 66 -6.43 -2.88 -3.58
N ARG A 67 -6.73 -1.63 -3.92
CA ARG A 67 -6.02 -0.87 -4.96
C ARG A 67 -5.25 0.28 -4.36
N PHE A 68 -4.00 0.40 -4.78
CA PHE A 68 -3.18 1.57 -4.57
C PHE A 68 -3.50 2.60 -5.65
N HIS A 69 -3.55 3.89 -5.29
CA HIS A 69 -3.68 5.00 -6.21
C HIS A 69 -2.75 6.14 -5.80
N GLY A 70 -1.88 6.57 -6.70
CA GLY A 70 -0.92 7.64 -6.42
C GLY A 70 -0.36 8.27 -7.68
N THR A 71 0.24 9.45 -7.54
CA THR A 71 0.97 10.10 -8.64
C THR A 71 2.46 10.05 -8.33
N HIS A 72 3.26 9.52 -9.26
CA HIS A 72 4.70 9.36 -9.11
C HIS A 72 5.40 10.73 -9.30
N THR A 73 5.45 11.52 -8.24
CA THR A 73 6.02 12.88 -8.21
C THR A 73 7.33 12.98 -7.45
N GLY A 74 7.73 11.94 -6.72
CA GLY A 74 9.03 11.85 -6.06
C GLY A 74 9.89 10.70 -6.58
N ASN A 75 10.99 10.42 -5.90
CA ASN A 75 11.88 9.32 -6.27
C ASN A 75 11.42 8.02 -5.62
N PHE A 76 11.16 6.99 -6.43
CA PHE A 76 10.76 5.67 -5.94
C PHE A 76 11.84 4.63 -6.26
N ASN A 77 12.54 4.12 -5.24
CA ASN A 77 13.60 3.11 -5.41
C ASN A 77 14.65 3.45 -6.49
N GLY A 78 15.05 4.72 -6.56
CA GLY A 78 16.03 5.22 -7.53
C GLY A 78 15.46 5.56 -8.91
N ILE A 79 14.14 5.41 -9.09
CA ILE A 79 13.44 5.84 -10.29
C ILE A 79 13.00 7.30 -10.09
N PRO A 80 13.46 8.23 -10.94
CA PRO A 80 13.01 9.62 -10.89
C PRO A 80 11.52 9.75 -11.17
N ALA A 81 10.91 10.80 -10.62
CA ALA A 81 9.51 11.13 -10.81
C ALA A 81 9.12 11.14 -12.29
N SER A 82 8.11 10.34 -12.63
CA SER A 82 7.57 10.25 -14.00
C SER A 82 6.44 11.24 -14.28
N GLY A 83 5.83 11.81 -13.22
CA GLY A 83 4.64 12.65 -13.30
C GLY A 83 3.35 11.89 -13.62
N ARG A 84 3.39 10.55 -13.67
CA ARG A 84 2.25 9.71 -14.03
C ARG A 84 1.46 9.28 -12.81
N THR A 85 0.13 9.25 -12.95
CA THR A 85 -0.76 8.59 -12.00
C THR A 85 -0.77 7.09 -12.27
N VAL A 86 -0.71 6.30 -11.21
CA VAL A 86 -0.76 4.85 -11.25
C VAL A 86 -1.90 4.33 -10.39
N GLU A 87 -2.49 3.23 -10.81
CA GLU A 87 -3.46 2.47 -10.02
C GLU A 87 -3.15 0.98 -10.15
N VAL A 88 -2.81 0.31 -9.04
CA VAL A 88 -2.38 -1.10 -9.07
C VAL A 88 -3.05 -1.92 -7.97
N PRO A 89 -3.47 -3.17 -8.27
CA PRO A 89 -4.02 -4.07 -7.27
C PRO A 89 -2.91 -4.63 -6.37
N PHE A 90 -3.26 -4.87 -5.10
CA PHE A 90 -2.43 -5.59 -4.17
C PHE A 90 -3.27 -6.38 -3.16
N MET A 91 -2.64 -7.36 -2.54
CA MET A 91 -3.13 -8.08 -1.37
C MET A 91 -2.19 -7.87 -0.21
N MET A 92 -2.75 -7.67 0.97
CA MET A 92 -1.99 -7.44 2.20
C MET A 92 -2.56 -8.33 3.29
N MET A 93 -1.68 -8.98 4.03
CA MET A 93 -2.02 -9.68 5.25
C MET A 93 -1.36 -8.96 6.42
N TYR A 94 -2.13 -8.73 7.49
CA TYR A 94 -1.65 -8.15 8.74
C TYR A 94 -1.86 -9.14 9.88
N HIS A 95 -0.86 -9.26 10.74
CA HIS A 95 -1.02 -9.82 12.09
C HIS A 95 -1.06 -8.66 13.08
N ILE A 96 -2.09 -8.62 13.93
CA ILE A 96 -2.35 -7.52 14.85
C ILE A 96 -2.32 -8.01 16.30
N GLU A 97 -1.56 -7.33 17.15
CA GLU A 97 -1.48 -7.59 18.59
C GLU A 97 -1.50 -6.26 19.36
N ASP A 98 -2.19 -6.24 20.50
CA ASP A 98 -2.30 -5.04 21.37
C ASP A 98 -2.66 -3.74 20.63
N GLY A 99 -3.52 -3.86 19.60
CA GLY A 99 -3.97 -2.73 18.79
C GLY A 99 -2.92 -2.20 17.81
N LYS A 100 -1.90 -2.98 17.45
CA LYS A 100 -0.89 -2.62 16.46
C LYS A 100 -0.64 -3.73 15.45
N ILE A 101 -0.29 -3.35 14.22
CA ILE A 101 0.23 -4.25 13.20
C ILE A 101 1.66 -4.62 13.59
N VAL A 102 1.86 -5.87 13.97
CA VAL A 102 3.17 -6.41 14.39
C VAL A 102 3.89 -7.15 13.27
N GLN A 103 3.17 -7.52 12.21
CA GLN A 103 3.73 -8.16 11.03
C GLN A 103 2.85 -7.93 9.80
N HIS A 104 3.46 -7.83 8.63
CA HIS A 104 2.75 -7.77 7.35
C HIS A 104 3.32 -8.72 6.28
N TRP A 105 2.49 -9.06 5.30
CA TRP A 105 2.89 -9.68 4.04
C TRP A 105 2.17 -9.00 2.88
N LEU A 106 2.91 -8.58 1.87
CA LEU A 106 2.39 -7.84 0.71
C LEU A 106 2.63 -8.63 -0.59
N PHE A 107 1.60 -8.70 -1.42
CA PHE A 107 1.69 -9.09 -2.82
C PHE A 107 1.09 -7.97 -3.67
N ALA A 108 1.89 -7.38 -4.56
CA ALA A 108 1.43 -6.30 -5.44
C ALA A 108 1.81 -6.61 -6.89
N ASP A 109 1.04 -6.06 -7.84
CA ASP A 109 1.42 -6.13 -9.27
C ASP A 109 2.52 -5.11 -9.58
N THR A 110 3.76 -5.47 -9.22
CA THR A 110 4.93 -4.62 -9.46
C THR A 110 5.21 -4.40 -10.95
N MET A 111 4.86 -5.38 -11.80
CA MET A 111 5.05 -5.24 -13.25
C MET A 111 4.13 -4.18 -13.83
N ASP A 112 2.85 -4.17 -13.43
CA ASP A 112 1.92 -3.13 -13.86
C ASP A 112 2.31 -1.76 -13.29
N LEU A 113 2.79 -1.69 -12.04
CA LEU A 113 3.33 -0.45 -11.45
C LEU A 113 4.46 0.14 -12.31
N LEU A 114 5.49 -0.67 -12.62
CA LEU A 114 6.63 -0.25 -13.44
C LEU A 114 6.20 0.12 -14.86
N THR A 115 5.23 -0.59 -15.42
CA THR A 115 4.65 -0.29 -16.74
C THR A 115 3.94 1.06 -16.75
N GLN A 116 3.08 1.33 -15.75
CA GLN A 116 2.35 2.60 -15.66
C GLN A 116 3.32 3.78 -15.40
N MET A 117 4.39 3.57 -14.63
CA MET A 117 5.48 4.55 -14.48
C MET A 117 6.32 4.76 -15.74
N GLY A 118 6.16 3.92 -16.77
CA GLY A 118 6.89 4.01 -18.04
C GLY A 118 8.27 3.37 -18.05
N MET A 119 8.57 2.54 -17.05
CA MET A 119 9.85 1.82 -16.93
C MET A 119 9.86 0.51 -17.72
N MET A 120 8.68 -0.02 -18.04
CA MET A 120 8.52 -1.23 -18.84
C MET A 120 7.47 -0.99 -19.91
N LYS A 121 7.60 -1.73 -21.03
CA LYS A 121 6.52 -1.83 -22.00
C LYS A 121 5.52 -2.85 -21.47
N ARG A 122 4.22 -2.53 -21.58
CA ARG A 122 3.18 -3.53 -21.37
C ARG A 122 3.43 -4.66 -22.38
N PRO A 123 3.49 -5.93 -21.96
CA PRO A 123 3.51 -7.04 -22.89
C PRO A 123 2.32 -6.89 -23.83
N GLU A 124 2.53 -7.03 -25.14
CA GLU A 124 1.41 -7.10 -26.07
C GLU A 124 0.49 -8.21 -25.58
N ALA A 125 -0.79 -7.88 -25.38
CA ALA A 125 -1.77 -8.87 -24.97
C ALA A 125 -1.75 -9.98 -26.03
N GLN A 126 -1.27 -11.16 -25.66
CA GLN A 126 -1.45 -12.32 -26.52
C GLN A 126 -2.96 -12.51 -26.61
N ALA A 127 -3.50 -12.40 -27.83
CA ALA A 127 -4.91 -12.69 -28.07
C ALA A 127 -5.19 -14.06 -27.43
N ALA A 128 -6.11 -14.08 -26.47
CA ALA A 128 -6.55 -15.32 -25.86
C ALA A 128 -7.03 -16.23 -27.00
N VAL A 129 -6.37 -17.38 -27.16
CA VAL A 129 -6.77 -18.45 -28.09
C VAL A 129 -7.90 -19.24 -27.45
#